data_AF-A0A9P8TWD3-F1
#
_entry.id   AF-A0A9P8TWD3-F1
#
_cell.length_a   1.000
_cell.length_b   1.000
_cell.length_c   1.000
_cell.angle_alpha   90.00
_cell.angle_beta   90.00
_cell.angle_gamma   90.00
#
_symmetry.space_group_name_H-M   'P 1'
#
loop_
_entity.id
_entity.type
_entity.pdbx_description
1 polymer ?
#
loop_
_entity_poly.entity_id
_entity_poly.type
_entity_poly.pdbx_seq_one_letter_code
_entity_poly.pdbx_strand_id
1 'polypeptide(L)'
;MSTIASSRNPPAALRRTPSGTPTSSARPSSDVSRSAVTSPVLSATQPAAGAKRSSNRAALREYYNLRAAAASASSPSTPRIIQIPDSEVPHSEIDAPDFNLDEYLQRVVAESTLQELLTMYTRVLGEVRALDAEKKALVYDNYSKLITATETIRKMRASMDPLNPMATTLDPAIAHIYSQASAIQESLRRSVPPPDSDEGKAREAQQRRQRTRQLAVEVLATPERLQALVKEGRFEEARKQWEMPRKLLEAWKQKGVGGEDVQACIDEGDAAIAPTQNRSPAPEGGASRDGR
;
A
#
# COMPACT_ATOMS: atom_id res chain seq x y z
N MET A 1 -4.09 -27.38 75.21
CA MET A 1 -4.09 -27.98 73.86
C MET A 1 -2.94 -27.34 73.10
N SER A 2 -1.93 -28.13 72.77
CA SER A 2 -0.56 -27.68 72.44
C SER A 2 -0.30 -27.57 70.94
N THR A 3 0.63 -26.67 70.60
CA THR A 3 1.34 -26.51 69.32
C THR A 3 2.52 -27.48 69.17
N ILE A 4 3.06 -27.61 67.94
CA ILE A 4 4.47 -27.89 67.53
C ILE A 4 4.72 -29.13 66.60
N ALA A 5 5.38 -28.81 65.46
CA ALA A 5 6.39 -29.51 64.62
C ALA A 5 6.16 -30.86 63.86
N SER A 6 6.24 -30.74 62.52
CA SER A 6 7.13 -31.40 61.52
C SER A 6 7.63 -32.84 61.69
N SER A 7 7.54 -33.65 60.62
CA SER A 7 8.74 -34.16 59.89
C SER A 7 8.46 -34.84 58.52
N ARG A 8 9.38 -34.61 57.56
CA ARG A 8 10.06 -35.60 56.67
C ARG A 8 9.42 -36.09 55.35
N ASN A 9 9.93 -35.63 54.19
CA ASN A 9 10.87 -36.35 53.28
C ASN A 9 11.03 -35.66 51.90
N PRO A 10 12.23 -35.65 51.27
CA PRO A 10 12.45 -35.13 49.91
C PRO A 10 12.49 -36.25 48.83
N PRO A 11 12.18 -35.98 47.54
CA PRO A 11 12.46 -36.93 46.47
C PRO A 11 13.86 -36.73 45.85
N ALA A 12 14.50 -37.86 45.57
CA ALA A 12 15.86 -38.00 45.06
C ALA A 12 16.01 -37.65 43.56
N ALA A 13 17.22 -37.20 43.22
CA ALA A 13 17.68 -36.93 41.85
C ALA A 13 18.06 -38.22 41.12
N LEU A 14 17.64 -38.37 39.86
CA LEU A 14 18.09 -39.44 38.96
C LEU A 14 18.97 -38.88 37.84
N ARG A 15 20.13 -39.54 37.73
CA ARG A 15 21.28 -39.30 36.85
C ARG A 15 20.93 -39.41 35.37
N ARG A 16 21.46 -38.47 34.58
CA ARG A 16 21.71 -38.57 33.13
C ARG A 16 22.96 -39.42 32.87
N THR A 17 22.87 -40.40 31.98
CA THR A 17 24.02 -41.09 31.37
C THR A 17 24.17 -40.64 29.91
N PRO A 18 25.37 -40.25 29.43
CA PRO A 18 25.64 -40.03 28.02
C PRO A 18 26.24 -41.30 27.39
N SER A 19 25.83 -41.64 26.17
CA SER A 19 26.48 -42.65 25.34
C SER A 19 26.73 -42.07 23.96
N GLY A 20 27.97 -42.17 23.49
CA GLY A 20 28.45 -41.60 22.24
C GLY A 20 28.63 -42.64 21.14
N THR A 21 28.52 -42.12 19.90
CA THR A 21 29.21 -42.45 18.63
C THR A 21 28.97 -43.86 18.02
N PRO A 22 29.13 -44.09 16.68
CA PRO A 22 29.94 -43.34 15.72
C PRO A 22 29.35 -43.10 14.30
N THR A 23 30.23 -42.48 13.52
CA THR A 23 30.20 -41.98 12.15
C THR A 23 30.33 -43.06 11.05
N SER A 24 29.81 -42.71 9.86
CA SER A 24 30.18 -43.13 8.50
C SER A 24 29.76 -44.51 7.95
N SER A 25 28.98 -44.49 6.85
CA SER A 25 29.52 -44.89 5.52
C SER A 25 28.52 -44.66 4.37
N ALA A 26 28.95 -43.84 3.42
CA ALA A 26 28.77 -43.93 1.97
C ALA A 26 27.41 -44.34 1.35
N ARG A 27 26.66 -43.34 0.86
CA ARG A 27 25.93 -43.46 -0.41
C ARG A 27 26.13 -42.19 -1.26
N PRO A 28 26.17 -42.32 -2.60
CA PRO A 28 26.72 -41.31 -3.50
C PRO A 28 25.74 -40.16 -3.72
N SER A 29 26.30 -38.96 -3.78
CA SER A 29 25.66 -37.72 -4.17
C SER A 29 25.13 -37.79 -5.61
N SER A 30 23.87 -37.41 -5.79
CA SER A 30 23.35 -36.87 -7.05
C SER A 30 22.74 -35.50 -6.74
N ASP A 31 23.64 -34.53 -6.61
CA ASP A 31 23.32 -33.11 -6.48
C ASP A 31 22.78 -32.60 -7.82
N VAL A 32 21.46 -32.51 -7.95
CA VAL A 32 20.83 -31.71 -9.01
C VAL A 32 20.75 -30.28 -8.47
N SER A 33 21.71 -29.49 -8.94
CA SER A 33 21.90 -28.05 -8.84
C SER A 33 20.76 -27.25 -8.19
N ARG A 34 20.90 -26.97 -6.89
CA ARG A 34 20.22 -25.83 -6.26
C ARG A 34 21.05 -24.58 -6.52
N SER A 35 20.54 -23.71 -7.39
CA SER A 35 21.09 -22.36 -7.60
C SER A 35 21.16 -21.62 -6.26
N ALA A 36 22.37 -21.21 -5.91
CA ALA A 36 22.63 -20.20 -4.91
C ALA A 36 22.03 -18.87 -5.38
N VAL A 37 21.14 -18.28 -4.58
CA VAL A 37 20.94 -16.83 -4.58
C VAL A 37 21.02 -16.36 -3.14
N THR A 38 22.25 -16.02 -2.77
CA THR A 38 22.61 -15.12 -1.71
C THR A 38 21.81 -13.82 -1.86
N SER A 39 21.15 -13.38 -0.78
CA SER A 39 20.54 -12.06 -0.67
C SER A 39 21.53 -10.94 -1.01
N PRO A 40 21.15 -9.95 -1.83
CA PRO A 40 21.67 -8.61 -1.70
C PRO A 40 20.63 -7.76 -0.94
N VAL A 41 21.03 -7.27 0.23
CA VAL A 41 20.45 -6.06 0.81
C VAL A 41 20.81 -4.90 -0.11
N LEU A 42 19.82 -4.24 -0.71
CA LEU A 42 19.97 -2.89 -1.26
C LEU A 42 18.69 -2.07 -1.02
N SER A 43 18.97 -0.80 -0.73
CA SER A 43 18.10 0.29 -0.33
C SER A 43 16.84 0.50 -1.15
N ALA A 44 15.90 1.18 -0.50
CA ALA A 44 14.63 1.66 -1.00
C ALA A 44 14.69 2.31 -2.39
N THR A 45 13.92 1.75 -3.31
CA THR A 45 13.15 2.50 -4.31
C THR A 45 11.99 1.61 -4.78
N GLN A 46 10.76 2.13 -4.73
CA GLN A 46 9.53 1.41 -5.10
C GLN A 46 9.56 0.92 -6.56
N PRO A 47 8.96 -0.24 -6.85
CA PRO A 47 8.14 -0.32 -8.05
C PRO A 47 6.80 -1.06 -7.89
N ALA A 48 5.83 -0.58 -8.66
CA ALA A 48 4.46 -1.04 -8.96
C ALA A 48 4.01 -2.44 -8.48
N ALA A 49 3.04 -2.45 -7.56
CA ALA A 49 2.41 -3.63 -6.96
C ALA A 49 1.29 -4.29 -7.80
N GLY A 50 1.37 -4.24 -9.14
CA GLY A 50 0.30 -4.72 -10.03
C GLY A 50 0.42 -6.18 -10.49
N ALA A 51 1.63 -6.63 -10.85
CA ALA A 51 1.80 -7.88 -11.62
C ALA A 51 1.81 -9.16 -10.76
N LYS A 52 2.44 -9.15 -9.57
CA LYS A 52 2.63 -10.35 -8.73
C LYS A 52 1.35 -10.84 -8.05
N ARG A 53 0.38 -9.95 -7.82
CA ARG A 53 -0.93 -10.34 -7.23
C ARG A 53 -1.81 -11.06 -8.26
N SER A 54 -1.68 -10.69 -9.53
CA SER A 54 -2.43 -11.32 -10.63
C SER A 54 -1.94 -12.74 -10.89
N SER A 55 -0.62 -12.97 -10.93
CA SER A 55 -0.06 -14.31 -11.14
C SER A 55 -0.38 -15.28 -10.00
N ASN A 56 -0.34 -14.81 -8.74
CA ASN A 56 -0.70 -15.66 -7.60
C ASN A 56 -2.20 -15.99 -7.59
N ARG A 57 -3.06 -15.02 -7.97
CA ARG A 57 -4.50 -15.26 -8.15
C ARG A 57 -4.81 -16.17 -9.36
N ALA A 58 -3.97 -16.16 -10.40
CA ALA A 58 -4.09 -17.07 -11.55
C ALA A 58 -3.66 -18.50 -11.17
N ALA A 59 -2.51 -18.66 -10.50
CA ALA A 59 -2.02 -19.94 -10.02
C ALA A 59 -3.01 -20.61 -9.04
N LEU A 60 -3.62 -19.84 -8.14
CA LEU A 60 -4.66 -20.35 -7.25
C LEU A 60 -5.92 -20.79 -8.02
N ARG A 61 -6.28 -20.10 -9.12
CA ARG A 61 -7.42 -20.51 -9.94
C ARG A 61 -7.18 -21.79 -10.72
N GLU A 62 -5.94 -22.00 -11.18
CA GLU A 62 -5.52 -23.23 -11.86
C GLU A 62 -5.43 -24.38 -10.86
N TYR A 63 -4.83 -24.16 -9.68
CA TYR A 63 -4.74 -25.16 -8.62
C TYR A 63 -6.11 -25.67 -8.15
N TYR A 64 -7.10 -24.78 -8.05
CA TYR A 64 -8.48 -25.13 -7.69
C TYR A 64 -9.39 -25.38 -8.91
N ASN A 65 -8.85 -25.45 -10.13
CA ASN A 65 -9.59 -25.67 -11.38
C ASN A 65 -10.84 -24.77 -11.56
N LEU A 66 -10.81 -23.55 -10.99
CA LEU A 66 -11.95 -22.64 -10.98
C LEU A 66 -12.34 -22.15 -12.38
N ARG A 67 -11.42 -22.26 -13.36
CA ARG A 67 -11.69 -21.96 -14.77
C ARG A 67 -12.58 -23.02 -15.43
N ALA A 68 -12.41 -24.30 -15.08
CA ALA A 68 -13.28 -25.37 -15.55
C ALA A 68 -14.67 -25.28 -14.90
N ALA A 69 -14.74 -24.93 -13.62
CA ALA A 69 -16.00 -24.68 -12.92
C ALA A 69 -16.79 -23.48 -13.52
N ALA A 70 -16.10 -22.42 -13.97
CA ALA A 70 -16.72 -21.27 -14.61
C ALA A 70 -17.19 -21.53 -16.06
N ALA A 71 -16.51 -22.42 -16.80
CA ALA A 71 -16.94 -22.84 -18.14
C ALA A 71 -18.17 -23.76 -18.09
N SER A 72 -18.26 -24.60 -17.05
CA SER A 72 -19.41 -25.48 -16.80
C SER A 72 -20.61 -24.79 -16.12
N ALA A 73 -20.48 -23.52 -15.72
CA ALA A 73 -21.52 -22.72 -15.06
C ALA A 73 -22.58 -22.15 -16.02
N SER A 74 -22.56 -22.50 -17.31
CA SER A 74 -23.62 -22.16 -18.28
C SER A 74 -24.87 -23.05 -18.17
N SER A 75 -24.98 -23.88 -17.12
CA SER A 75 -26.21 -24.61 -16.76
C SER A 75 -26.51 -24.48 -15.26
N PRO A 76 -27.77 -24.18 -14.85
CA PRO A 76 -28.09 -23.93 -13.46
C PRO A 76 -28.50 -25.24 -12.77
N SER A 77 -27.65 -25.80 -11.91
CA SER A 77 -28.11 -26.77 -10.90
C SER A 77 -27.11 -26.99 -9.76
N THR A 78 -27.50 -26.54 -8.56
CA THR A 78 -27.14 -27.01 -7.21
C THR A 78 -25.67 -26.99 -6.74
N PRO A 79 -25.40 -26.72 -5.45
CA PRO A 79 -24.04 -26.71 -4.91
C PRO A 79 -23.49 -28.13 -4.88
N ARG A 80 -22.64 -28.48 -5.84
CA ARG A 80 -21.92 -29.76 -5.81
C ARG A 80 -20.85 -29.70 -4.73
N ILE A 81 -21.04 -30.57 -3.73
CA ILE A 81 -19.99 -31.11 -2.87
C ILE A 81 -18.73 -31.33 -3.71
N ILE A 82 -17.57 -30.96 -3.18
CA ILE A 82 -16.25 -31.16 -3.79
C ILE A 82 -16.11 -32.66 -4.10
N GLN A 83 -16.44 -33.04 -5.33
CA GLN A 83 -16.12 -34.34 -5.87
C GLN A 83 -14.62 -34.31 -6.11
N ILE A 84 -13.89 -35.01 -5.26
CA ILE A 84 -12.50 -35.41 -5.50
C ILE A 84 -12.53 -36.06 -6.88
N PRO A 85 -11.69 -35.63 -7.84
CA PRO A 85 -11.69 -36.23 -9.17
C PRO A 85 -11.50 -37.74 -9.01
N ASP A 86 -12.40 -38.50 -9.65
CA ASP A 86 -12.36 -39.96 -9.67
C ASP A 86 -10.94 -40.44 -9.90
N SER A 87 -10.52 -41.42 -9.09
CA SER A 87 -9.24 -42.11 -9.22
C SER A 87 -8.99 -42.44 -10.70
N GLU A 88 -7.83 -42.07 -11.25
CA GLU A 88 -7.45 -42.40 -12.65
C GLU A 88 -7.35 -43.91 -12.90
N VAL A 89 -7.50 -44.73 -11.86
CA VAL A 89 -7.56 -46.19 -11.95
C VAL A 89 -9.00 -46.61 -12.27
N PRO A 90 -9.23 -47.30 -13.41
CA PRO A 90 -10.54 -47.86 -13.73
C PRO A 90 -11.02 -48.75 -12.59
N HIS A 91 -12.28 -48.58 -12.17
CA HIS A 91 -12.90 -49.45 -11.15
C HIS A 91 -12.77 -50.91 -11.57
N SER A 92 -12.10 -51.70 -10.75
CA SER A 92 -11.98 -53.15 -10.94
C SER A 92 -13.31 -53.82 -10.60
N GLU A 93 -13.58 -55.01 -11.16
CA GLU A 93 -14.73 -55.84 -10.77
C GLU A 93 -14.73 -56.17 -9.27
N ILE A 94 -13.54 -56.16 -8.65
CA ILE A 94 -13.31 -56.36 -7.22
C ILE A 94 -13.74 -55.14 -6.38
N ASP A 95 -13.79 -53.95 -6.99
CA ASP A 95 -14.15 -52.70 -6.33
C ASP A 95 -15.67 -52.43 -6.35
N ALA A 96 -16.45 -53.33 -6.95
CA ALA A 96 -17.90 -53.20 -7.02
C ALA A 96 -18.55 -53.34 -5.62
N PRO A 97 -19.57 -52.53 -5.29
CA PRO A 97 -20.22 -52.58 -3.98
C PRO A 97 -20.92 -53.91 -3.69
N ASP A 98 -21.33 -54.63 -4.72
CA ASP A 98 -22.00 -55.94 -4.65
C ASP A 98 -21.03 -57.11 -4.88
N PHE A 99 -19.72 -56.90 -4.68
CA PHE A 99 -18.71 -57.92 -4.93
C PHE A 99 -18.89 -59.15 -4.02
N ASN A 100 -19.10 -60.33 -4.65
CA ASN A 100 -19.16 -61.62 -3.98
C ASN A 100 -17.86 -62.39 -4.18
N LEU A 101 -17.09 -62.53 -3.10
CA LEU A 101 -15.80 -63.21 -3.09
C LEU A 101 -15.91 -64.68 -3.50
N ASP A 102 -16.95 -65.39 -3.04
CA ASP A 102 -17.08 -66.84 -3.25
C ASP A 102 -17.38 -67.16 -4.71
N GLU A 103 -18.26 -66.41 -5.36
CA GLU A 103 -18.55 -66.55 -6.79
C GLU A 103 -17.35 -66.19 -7.66
N TYR A 104 -16.65 -65.10 -7.31
CA TYR A 104 -15.45 -64.68 -8.02
C TYR A 104 -14.33 -65.72 -7.92
N LEU A 105 -14.06 -66.25 -6.72
CA LEU A 105 -13.07 -67.30 -6.52
C LEU A 105 -13.42 -68.59 -7.27
N GLN A 106 -14.69 -69.01 -7.25
CA GLN A 106 -15.13 -70.19 -7.99
C GLN A 106 -14.90 -70.03 -9.50
N ARG A 107 -15.22 -68.86 -10.08
CA ARG A 107 -14.96 -68.57 -11.49
C ARG A 107 -13.46 -68.57 -11.79
N VAL A 108 -12.67 -67.84 -11.01
CA VAL A 108 -11.21 -67.73 -11.20
C VAL A 108 -10.54 -69.10 -11.10
N VAL A 109 -10.89 -69.93 -10.12
CA VAL A 109 -10.30 -71.28 -9.96
C VAL A 109 -10.73 -72.23 -11.07
N ALA A 110 -11.96 -72.09 -11.59
CA ALA A 110 -12.44 -72.93 -12.70
C ALA A 110 -11.82 -72.56 -14.06
N GLU A 111 -11.52 -71.28 -14.28
CA GLU A 111 -11.09 -70.74 -15.57
C GLU A 111 -9.57 -70.53 -15.70
N SER A 112 -8.86 -70.37 -14.58
CA SER A 112 -7.42 -70.07 -14.59
C SER A 112 -6.53 -71.29 -14.31
N THR A 113 -5.33 -71.24 -14.86
CA THR A 113 -4.27 -72.21 -14.58
C THR A 113 -3.55 -71.89 -13.26
N LEU A 114 -2.87 -72.87 -12.67
CA LEU A 114 -2.13 -72.68 -11.41
C LEU A 114 -1.08 -71.55 -11.50
N GLN A 115 -0.43 -71.39 -12.66
CA GLN A 115 0.56 -70.33 -12.88
C GLN A 115 -0.08 -68.94 -12.86
N GLU A 116 -1.25 -68.78 -13.49
CA GLU A 116 -2.01 -67.53 -13.49
C GLU A 116 -2.50 -67.20 -12.09
N LEU A 117 -2.97 -68.20 -11.33
CA LEU A 117 -3.41 -68.02 -9.95
C LEU A 117 -2.25 -67.54 -9.05
N LEU A 118 -1.05 -68.11 -9.21
CA LEU A 118 0.13 -67.71 -8.44
C LEU A 118 0.57 -66.28 -8.81
N THR A 119 0.51 -65.93 -10.10
CA THR A 119 0.79 -64.57 -10.58
C THR A 119 -0.21 -63.57 -10.00
N MET A 120 -1.50 -63.90 -10.04
CA MET A 120 -2.58 -63.09 -9.45
C MET A 120 -2.38 -62.91 -7.95
N TYR A 121 -2.04 -63.97 -7.21
CA TYR A 121 -1.73 -63.88 -5.79
C TYR A 121 -0.59 -62.90 -5.51
N THR A 122 0.53 -62.99 -6.25
CA THR A 122 1.66 -62.07 -6.05
C THR A 122 1.30 -60.62 -6.38
N ARG A 123 0.47 -60.40 -7.39
CA ARG A 123 -0.06 -59.09 -7.76
C ARG A 123 -0.93 -58.49 -6.64
N VAL A 124 -1.95 -59.22 -6.20
CA VAL A 124 -2.87 -58.77 -5.13
C VAL A 124 -2.10 -58.52 -3.84
N LEU A 125 -1.14 -59.38 -3.51
CA LEU A 125 -0.28 -59.18 -2.33
C LEU A 125 0.58 -57.91 -2.45
N GLY A 126 1.02 -57.56 -3.66
CA GLY A 126 1.68 -56.29 -3.96
C GLY A 126 0.74 -55.09 -3.78
N GLU A 127 -0.46 -55.17 -4.35
CA GLU A 127 -1.49 -54.13 -4.25
C GLU A 127 -1.91 -53.87 -2.79
N VAL A 128 -2.13 -54.92 -1.99
CA VAL A 128 -2.45 -54.79 -0.55
C VAL A 128 -1.35 -54.04 0.20
N ARG A 129 -0.07 -54.32 -0.09
CA ARG A 129 1.05 -53.60 0.54
C ARG A 129 1.15 -52.16 0.07
N ALA A 130 0.90 -51.91 -1.22
CA ALA A 130 0.88 -50.57 -1.78
C ALA A 130 -0.24 -49.72 -1.15
N LEU A 131 -1.45 -50.27 -1.03
CA LEU A 131 -2.60 -49.62 -0.39
C LEU A 131 -2.35 -49.34 1.10
N ASP A 132 -1.70 -50.25 1.84
CA ASP A 132 -1.33 -49.98 3.24
C ASP A 132 -0.29 -48.85 3.35
N ALA A 133 0.68 -48.81 2.44
CA ALA A 133 1.67 -47.74 2.38
C ALA A 133 1.02 -46.38 2.02
N GLU A 134 0.10 -46.37 1.06
CA GLU A 134 -0.65 -45.19 0.66
C GLU A 134 -1.55 -44.68 1.80
N LYS A 135 -2.30 -45.58 2.45
CA LYS A 135 -3.10 -45.24 3.64
C LYS A 135 -2.24 -44.57 4.70
N LYS A 136 -1.07 -45.12 5.01
CA LYS A 136 -0.13 -44.51 5.96
C LYS A 136 0.32 -43.14 5.48
N ALA A 137 0.72 -43.01 4.22
CA ALA A 137 1.15 -41.74 3.64
C ALA A 137 0.07 -40.66 3.72
N LEU A 138 -1.19 -40.99 3.41
CA LEU A 138 -2.34 -40.09 3.54
C LEU A 138 -2.56 -39.63 4.98
N VAL A 139 -2.45 -40.55 5.94
CA VAL A 139 -2.57 -40.25 7.36
C VAL A 139 -1.46 -39.30 7.81
N TYR A 140 -0.20 -39.55 7.40
CA TYR A 140 0.92 -38.67 7.73
C TYR A 140 0.79 -37.29 7.09
N ASP A 141 0.36 -37.22 5.83
CA ASP A 141 0.13 -35.96 5.13
C ASP A 141 -1.00 -35.17 5.82
N ASN A 142 -2.10 -35.82 6.17
CA ASN A 142 -3.21 -35.18 6.88
C ASN A 142 -2.79 -34.65 8.25
N TYR A 143 -2.12 -35.45 9.06
CA TYR A 143 -1.62 -34.99 10.37
C TYR A 143 -0.58 -33.89 10.23
N SER A 144 0.33 -33.98 9.26
CA SER A 144 1.30 -32.92 8.97
C SER A 144 0.62 -31.61 8.60
N LYS A 145 -0.42 -31.66 7.74
CA LYS A 145 -1.25 -30.51 7.38
C LYS A 145 -2.00 -29.92 8.58
N LEU A 146 -2.57 -30.75 9.45
CA LEU A 146 -3.23 -30.29 10.66
C LEU A 146 -2.25 -29.63 11.63
N ILE A 147 -1.09 -30.23 11.84
CA ILE A 147 -0.05 -29.68 12.71
C ILE A 147 0.43 -28.33 12.16
N THR A 148 0.76 -28.25 10.88
CA THR A 148 1.18 -26.99 10.24
C THR A 148 0.09 -25.92 10.28
N ALA A 149 -1.18 -26.27 10.11
CA ALA A 149 -2.30 -25.35 10.26
C ALA A 149 -2.41 -24.81 11.70
N THR A 150 -2.33 -25.70 12.70
CA THR A 150 -2.37 -25.29 14.11
C THR A 150 -1.19 -24.40 14.50
N GLU A 151 0.01 -24.67 13.99
CA GLU A 151 1.18 -23.83 14.23
C GLU A 151 1.06 -22.47 13.53
N THR A 152 0.46 -22.45 12.34
CA THR A 152 0.15 -21.20 11.63
C THR A 152 -0.83 -20.35 12.44
N ILE A 153 -1.88 -20.95 13.01
CA ILE A 153 -2.83 -20.26 13.90
C ILE A 153 -2.11 -19.74 15.14
N ARG A 154 -1.22 -20.53 15.74
CA ARG A 154 -0.42 -20.11 16.90
C ARG A 154 0.45 -18.90 16.56
N LYS A 155 1.16 -18.94 15.43
CA LYS A 155 1.99 -17.83 14.95
C LYS A 155 1.16 -16.58 14.65
N MET A 156 -0.01 -16.73 14.01
CA MET A 156 -0.94 -15.62 13.76
C MET A 156 -1.40 -14.98 15.07
N ARG A 157 -1.76 -15.78 16.08
CA ARG A 157 -2.16 -15.28 17.40
C ARG A 157 -1.01 -14.54 18.09
N ALA A 158 0.19 -15.13 18.09
CA ALA A 158 1.38 -14.49 18.66
C ALA A 158 1.81 -13.22 17.90
N SER A 159 1.45 -13.07 16.62
CA SER A 159 1.65 -11.82 15.86
C SER A 159 0.54 -10.80 16.04
N MET A 160 -0.64 -11.21 16.52
CA MET A 160 -1.75 -10.31 16.86
C MET A 160 -1.65 -9.79 18.29
N ASP A 161 -1.14 -10.58 19.23
CA ASP A 161 -0.83 -10.13 20.60
C ASP A 161 0.05 -8.84 20.65
N PRO A 162 1.08 -8.67 19.81
CA PRO A 162 1.86 -7.43 19.72
C PRO A 162 1.20 -6.30 18.91
N LEU A 163 -0.03 -6.47 18.40
CA LEU A 163 -0.84 -5.34 17.91
C LEU A 163 -1.68 -4.68 19.03
N ASN A 164 -1.91 -5.37 20.15
CA ASN A 164 -2.43 -4.73 21.37
C ASN A 164 -1.51 -3.61 21.91
N PRO A 165 -0.16 -3.73 21.96
CA PRO A 165 0.67 -2.65 22.45
C PRO A 165 0.62 -1.39 21.56
N MET A 166 0.39 -1.51 20.23
CA MET A 166 0.13 -0.32 19.39
C MET A 166 -1.22 0.35 19.72
N ALA A 167 -2.23 -0.42 20.10
CA ALA A 167 -3.46 0.15 20.66
C ALA A 167 -3.19 0.82 22.02
N THR A 168 -2.34 0.25 22.88
CA THR A 168 -1.98 0.86 24.18
C THR A 168 -1.09 2.09 24.06
N THR A 169 -0.40 2.33 22.93
CA THR A 169 0.40 3.54 22.71
C THR A 169 -0.40 4.66 22.04
N LEU A 170 -1.52 4.35 21.40
CA LEU A 170 -2.36 5.35 20.74
C LEU A 170 -3.14 6.20 21.75
N ASP A 171 -3.73 5.58 22.78
CA ASP A 171 -4.45 6.30 23.84
C ASP A 171 -3.60 7.37 24.55
N PRO A 172 -2.36 7.08 25.03
CA PRO A 172 -1.52 8.10 25.64
C PRO A 172 -1.02 9.14 24.62
N ALA A 173 -0.81 8.76 23.35
CA ALA A 173 -0.45 9.72 22.31
C ALA A 173 -1.58 10.71 22.02
N ILE A 174 -2.84 10.22 21.95
CA ILE A 174 -4.03 11.07 21.79
C ILE A 174 -4.20 11.98 23.01
N ALA A 175 -4.03 11.45 24.22
CA ALA A 175 -4.09 12.24 25.45
C ALA A 175 -3.02 13.35 25.48
N HIS A 176 -1.80 13.05 25.01
CA HIS A 176 -0.72 14.02 24.90
C HIS A 176 -1.00 15.10 23.84
N ILE A 177 -1.54 14.72 22.67
CA ILE A 177 -1.94 15.70 21.65
C ILE A 177 -3.04 16.61 22.19
N TYR A 178 -4.03 16.06 22.91
CA TYR A 178 -5.09 16.85 23.52
C TYR A 178 -4.57 17.84 24.57
N SER A 179 -3.63 17.40 25.43
CA SER A 179 -3.04 18.28 26.44
C SER A 179 -2.21 19.40 25.80
N GLN A 180 -1.43 19.10 24.76
CA GLN A 180 -0.68 20.09 24.00
C GLN A 180 -1.60 21.08 23.27
N ALA A 181 -2.63 20.59 22.59
CA ALA A 181 -3.61 21.43 21.90
C ALA A 181 -4.33 22.36 22.90
N SER A 182 -4.72 21.84 24.06
CA SER A 182 -5.34 22.64 25.12
C SER A 182 -4.39 23.70 25.67
N ALA A 183 -3.11 23.38 25.85
CA ALA A 183 -2.10 24.34 26.29
C ALA A 183 -1.86 25.45 25.24
N ILE A 184 -1.85 25.10 23.95
CA ILE A 184 -1.76 26.07 22.86
C ILE A 184 -3.01 26.96 22.83
N GLN A 185 -4.20 26.38 22.95
CA GLN A 185 -5.45 27.13 22.97
C GLN A 185 -5.51 28.10 24.15
N GLU A 186 -5.07 27.69 25.34
CA GLU A 186 -5.00 28.54 26.52
C GLU A 186 -3.94 29.65 26.36
N SER A 187 -2.77 29.36 25.78
CA SER A 187 -1.76 30.39 25.50
C SER A 187 -2.21 31.38 24.42
N LEU A 188 -2.94 30.93 23.40
CA LEU A 188 -3.54 31.79 22.40
C LEU A 188 -4.65 32.66 23.02
N ARG A 189 -5.50 32.08 23.87
CA ARG A 189 -6.55 32.80 24.59
C ARG A 189 -5.97 33.87 25.53
N ARG A 190 -4.80 33.64 26.13
CA ARG A 190 -4.11 34.63 26.97
C ARG A 190 -3.42 35.73 26.17
N SER A 191 -2.89 35.42 24.99
CA SER A 191 -2.18 36.40 24.15
C SER A 191 -3.11 37.24 23.26
N VAL A 192 -4.27 36.69 22.91
CA VAL A 192 -5.31 37.37 22.12
C VAL A 192 -6.40 37.87 23.06
N PRO A 193 -6.47 39.18 23.36
CA PRO A 193 -7.57 39.74 24.11
C PRO A 193 -8.89 39.50 23.37
N PRO A 194 -10.01 39.38 24.09
CA PRO A 194 -11.32 39.15 23.46
C PRO A 194 -11.60 40.20 22.38
N PRO A 195 -12.19 39.81 21.23
CA PRO A 195 -12.46 40.73 20.12
C PRO A 195 -13.36 41.90 20.53
N ASP A 196 -14.21 41.70 21.54
CA ASP A 196 -15.13 42.73 22.04
C ASP A 196 -14.49 43.70 23.03
N SER A 197 -13.27 43.42 23.52
CA SER A 197 -12.50 44.32 24.38
C SER A 197 -12.02 45.54 23.59
N ASP A 198 -11.94 46.71 24.24
CA ASP A 198 -11.45 47.95 23.63
C ASP A 198 -10.00 47.80 23.11
N GLU A 199 -9.19 46.97 23.78
CA GLU A 199 -7.84 46.60 23.33
C GLU A 199 -7.85 45.78 22.03
N GLY A 200 -8.85 44.90 21.86
CA GLY A 200 -9.04 44.09 20.66
C GLY A 200 -9.39 44.97 19.45
N LYS A 201 -10.36 45.88 19.63
CA LYS A 201 -10.77 46.86 18.60
C LYS A 201 -9.62 47.79 18.22
N ALA A 202 -8.81 48.24 19.19
CA ALA A 202 -7.65 49.08 18.94
C ALA A 202 -6.56 48.35 18.12
N ARG A 203 -6.25 47.09 18.46
CA ARG A 203 -5.30 46.26 17.69
C ARG A 203 -5.79 46.02 16.26
N GLU A 204 -7.07 45.72 16.08
CA GLU A 204 -7.65 45.51 14.75
C GLU A 204 -7.59 46.80 13.91
N ALA A 205 -7.94 47.95 14.50
CA ALA A 205 -7.83 49.25 13.83
C ALA A 205 -6.38 49.57 13.43
N GLN A 206 -5.40 49.24 14.29
CA GLN A 206 -3.98 49.40 13.96
C GLN A 206 -3.55 48.49 12.81
N GLN A 207 -3.94 47.22 12.81
CA GLN A 207 -3.64 46.30 11.71
C GLN A 207 -4.27 46.76 10.39
N ARG A 208 -5.52 47.24 10.42
CA ARG A 208 -6.20 47.82 9.25
C ARG A 208 -5.42 49.02 8.71
N ARG A 209 -4.99 49.95 9.59
CA ARG A 209 -4.16 51.11 9.21
C ARG A 209 -2.81 50.71 8.61
N GLN A 210 -2.16 49.68 9.17
CA GLN A 210 -0.89 49.18 8.64
C GLN A 210 -1.05 48.57 7.25
N ARG A 211 -2.08 47.74 7.04
CA ARG A 211 -2.39 47.16 5.72
C ARG A 211 -2.70 48.25 4.69
N THR A 212 -3.53 49.24 5.04
CA THR A 212 -3.83 50.34 4.13
C THR A 212 -2.59 51.17 3.81
N ARG A 213 -1.68 51.36 4.79
CA ARG A 213 -0.42 52.06 4.57
C ARG A 213 0.52 51.27 3.64
N GLN A 214 0.63 49.96 3.83
CA GLN A 214 1.45 49.10 2.95
C GLN A 214 0.93 49.13 1.52
N LEU A 215 -0.39 49.00 1.33
CA LEU A 215 -1.01 49.14 0.02
C LEU A 215 -0.74 50.51 -0.61
N ALA A 216 -0.78 51.59 0.17
CA ALA A 216 -0.41 52.93 -0.31
C ALA A 216 1.05 53.02 -0.75
N VAL A 217 1.98 52.45 0.01
CA VAL A 217 3.39 52.41 -0.37
C VAL A 217 3.59 51.59 -1.65
N GLU A 218 2.95 50.43 -1.75
CA GLU A 218 3.05 49.57 -2.95
C GLU A 218 2.52 50.27 -4.20
N VAL A 219 1.36 50.93 -4.08
CA VAL A 219 0.72 51.66 -5.19
C VAL A 219 1.59 52.84 -5.63
N LEU A 220 2.13 53.62 -4.70
CA LEU A 220 3.02 54.75 -5.01
C LEU A 220 4.36 54.33 -5.60
N ALA A 221 4.82 53.10 -5.33
CA ALA A 221 6.04 52.53 -5.93
C ALA A 221 5.82 51.89 -7.31
N THR A 222 4.57 51.73 -7.76
CA THR A 222 4.28 51.16 -9.09
C THR A 222 4.80 51.98 -10.28
N PRO A 223 4.74 53.33 -10.35
CA PRO A 223 5.26 54.09 -11.51
C PRO A 223 6.75 53.84 -11.78
N GLU A 224 7.60 53.79 -10.74
CA GLU A 224 9.02 53.46 -10.90
C GLU A 224 9.23 52.05 -11.48
N ARG A 225 8.42 51.09 -11.01
CA ARG A 225 8.42 49.70 -11.51
C ARG A 225 7.96 49.63 -12.97
N LEU A 226 6.98 50.45 -13.36
CA LEU A 226 6.51 50.53 -14.75
C LEU A 226 7.59 51.11 -15.67
N GLN A 227 8.30 52.15 -15.22
CA GLN A 227 9.42 52.72 -15.97
C GLN A 227 10.54 51.69 -16.20
N ALA A 228 10.83 50.82 -15.21
CA ALA A 228 11.80 49.74 -15.38
C ALA A 228 11.34 48.70 -16.43
N LEU A 229 10.09 48.24 -16.37
CA LEU A 229 9.54 47.28 -17.35
C LEU A 229 9.48 47.84 -18.78
N VAL A 230 9.27 49.15 -18.90
CA VAL A 230 9.28 49.87 -20.17
C VAL A 230 10.70 49.97 -20.75
N LYS A 231 11.72 50.21 -19.90
CA LYS A 231 13.14 50.15 -20.32
C LYS A 231 13.56 48.76 -20.80
N GLU A 232 12.95 47.71 -20.24
CA GLU A 232 13.16 46.31 -20.64
C GLU A 232 12.36 45.89 -21.90
N GLY A 233 11.52 46.78 -22.45
CA GLY A 233 10.72 46.53 -23.65
C GLY A 233 9.44 45.73 -23.43
N ARG A 234 9.02 45.47 -22.18
CA ARG A 234 7.83 44.69 -21.83
C ARG A 234 6.61 45.58 -21.55
N PHE A 235 6.14 46.27 -22.58
CA PHE A 235 5.07 47.27 -22.49
C PHE A 235 3.69 46.70 -22.12
N GLU A 236 3.36 45.50 -22.60
CA GLU A 236 2.05 44.88 -22.33
C GLU A 236 1.91 44.43 -20.87
N GLU A 237 3.00 43.94 -20.27
CA GLU A 237 3.05 43.56 -18.86
C GLU A 237 2.95 44.79 -17.96
N ALA A 238 3.63 45.88 -18.32
CA ALA A 238 3.53 47.17 -17.63
C ALA A 238 2.08 47.71 -17.66
N ARG A 239 1.42 47.69 -18.82
CA ARG A 239 0.00 48.11 -18.95
C ARG A 239 -0.92 47.33 -18.00
N LYS A 240 -0.84 46.01 -18.03
CA LYS A 240 -1.66 45.14 -17.16
C LYS A 240 -1.40 45.40 -15.67
N GLN A 241 -0.15 45.64 -15.28
CA GLN A 241 0.20 45.92 -13.88
C GLN A 241 -0.30 47.29 -13.41
N TRP A 242 -0.52 48.25 -14.31
CA TRP A 242 -1.01 49.60 -13.97
C TRP A 242 -2.54 49.71 -13.87
N GLU A 243 -3.30 48.83 -14.52
CA GLU A 243 -4.78 48.93 -14.55
C GLU A 243 -5.42 48.96 -13.15
N MET A 244 -4.94 48.13 -12.23
CA MET A 244 -5.51 48.02 -10.88
C MET A 244 -5.03 49.15 -9.93
N PRO A 245 -3.72 49.47 -9.83
CA PRO A 245 -3.23 50.64 -9.10
C PRO A 245 -3.85 51.95 -9.58
N ARG A 246 -4.01 52.13 -10.89
CA ARG A 246 -4.63 53.31 -11.49
C ARG A 246 -6.07 53.49 -11.03
N LYS A 247 -6.91 52.45 -11.12
CA LYS A 247 -8.31 52.48 -10.64
C LYS A 247 -8.37 52.81 -9.14
N LEU A 248 -7.42 52.31 -8.35
CA LEU A 248 -7.35 52.58 -6.92
C LEU A 248 -6.99 54.05 -6.65
N LEU A 249 -6.02 54.61 -7.37
CA LEU A 249 -5.64 56.03 -7.29
C LEU A 249 -6.76 56.95 -7.76
N GLU A 250 -7.48 56.61 -8.83
CA GLU A 250 -8.68 57.33 -9.27
C GLU A 250 -9.78 57.32 -8.20
N ALA A 251 -10.00 56.17 -7.55
CA ALA A 251 -10.93 56.05 -6.43
C ALA A 251 -10.48 56.86 -5.19
N TRP A 252 -9.17 57.03 -4.96
CA TRP A 252 -8.64 57.87 -3.88
C TRP A 252 -8.81 59.35 -4.19
N LYS A 253 -8.56 59.75 -5.45
CA LYS A 253 -8.84 61.10 -5.94
C LYS A 253 -10.31 61.48 -5.79
N GLN A 254 -11.24 60.59 -6.17
CA GLN A 254 -12.68 60.81 -6.00
C GLN A 254 -13.09 60.95 -4.53
N LYS A 255 -12.40 60.27 -3.62
CA LYS A 255 -12.62 60.35 -2.17
C LYS A 255 -11.87 61.52 -1.50
N GLY A 256 -11.14 62.33 -2.26
CA GLY A 256 -10.36 63.46 -1.74
C GLY A 256 -9.14 63.05 -0.91
N VAL A 257 -8.64 61.82 -1.08
CA VAL A 257 -7.47 61.30 -0.36
C VAL A 257 -6.22 61.58 -1.19
N GLY A 258 -5.29 62.39 -0.69
CA GLY A 258 -3.93 62.53 -1.25
C GLY A 258 -3.73 63.56 -2.38
N GLY A 259 -4.62 64.54 -2.52
CA GLY A 259 -4.37 65.82 -3.21
C GLY A 259 -3.57 65.76 -4.52
N GLU A 260 -2.51 66.58 -4.60
CA GLU A 260 -1.64 66.73 -5.77
C GLU A 260 -0.73 65.52 -5.99
N ASP A 261 -0.27 64.86 -4.91
CA ASP A 261 0.65 63.72 -4.97
C ASP A 261 0.03 62.51 -5.68
N VAL A 262 -1.26 62.24 -5.44
CA VAL A 262 -2.00 61.17 -6.13
C VAL A 262 -2.16 61.49 -7.61
N GLN A 263 -2.35 62.76 -7.97
CA GLN A 263 -2.45 63.18 -9.36
C GLN A 263 -1.11 63.04 -10.08
N ALA A 264 -0.02 63.46 -9.44
CA ALA A 264 1.34 63.31 -9.97
C ALA A 264 1.69 61.84 -10.24
N CYS A 265 1.32 60.92 -9.34
CA CYS A 265 1.53 59.48 -9.56
C CYS A 265 0.70 58.91 -10.71
N ILE A 266 -0.54 59.39 -10.91
CA ILE A 266 -1.36 59.00 -12.06
C ILE A 266 -0.70 59.46 -13.35
N ASP A 267 -0.27 60.72 -13.39
CA ASP A 267 0.34 61.34 -14.57
C ASP A 267 1.69 60.70 -14.91
N GLU A 268 2.50 60.37 -13.91
CA GLU A 268 3.79 59.67 -14.08
C GLU A 268 3.61 58.22 -14.56
N GLY A 269 2.63 57.49 -14.02
CA GLY A 269 2.33 56.12 -14.46
C GLY A 269 1.73 56.08 -15.87
N ASP A 270 0.86 57.02 -16.21
CA ASP A 270 0.32 57.17 -17.57
C ASP A 270 1.41 57.59 -18.56
N ALA A 271 2.31 58.50 -18.18
CA ALA A 271 3.48 58.88 -19.00
C ALA A 271 4.45 57.71 -19.22
N ALA A 272 4.65 56.85 -18.21
CA ALA A 272 5.51 55.68 -18.32
C ALA A 272 4.98 54.66 -19.35
N ILE A 273 3.65 54.51 -19.46
CA ILE A 273 2.99 53.60 -20.39
C ILE A 273 2.77 54.21 -21.80
N ALA A 274 2.89 55.54 -21.91
CA ALA A 274 2.60 56.29 -23.12
C ALA A 274 3.67 56.31 -24.24
N PRO A 275 4.96 55.91 -24.12
CA PRO A 275 5.91 56.31 -25.15
C PRO A 275 5.88 55.34 -26.36
N THR A 276 5.16 55.75 -27.40
CA THR A 276 5.57 55.82 -28.83
C THR A 276 4.37 56.07 -29.77
N GLN A 277 3.58 57.12 -29.54
CA GLN A 277 2.84 57.80 -30.64
C GLN A 277 3.61 59.04 -31.11
N ASN A 278 4.89 58.89 -31.46
CA ASN A 278 5.57 59.91 -32.25
C ASN A 278 6.76 59.37 -33.05
N ARG A 279 6.51 58.31 -33.82
CA ARG A 279 7.30 58.05 -35.03
C ARG A 279 6.32 58.06 -36.21
N SER A 280 5.97 59.25 -36.68
CA SER A 280 5.29 59.42 -37.96
C SER A 280 6.08 58.69 -39.06
N PRO A 281 5.44 57.89 -39.92
CA PRO A 281 6.05 57.43 -41.14
C PRO A 281 6.20 58.65 -42.07
N ALA A 282 7.43 58.96 -42.48
CA ALA A 282 7.64 59.91 -43.58
C ALA A 282 7.06 59.31 -44.87
N PRO A 283 6.24 60.05 -45.64
CA PRO A 283 5.73 59.56 -46.92
C PRO A 283 6.77 59.71 -48.02
N GLU A 284 6.65 58.79 -48.99
CA GLU A 284 7.45 58.61 -50.18
C GLU A 284 7.65 59.89 -51.02
N GLY A 285 8.88 60.08 -51.50
CA GLY A 285 9.20 60.97 -52.62
C GLY A 285 9.73 60.14 -53.77
N GLY A 286 8.88 59.86 -54.75
CA GLY A 286 9.28 59.19 -55.98
C GLY A 286 10.17 60.07 -56.86
N ALA A 287 11.22 59.46 -57.43
CA ALA A 287 11.87 59.96 -58.63
C ALA A 287 12.17 58.75 -59.53
N SER A 288 11.44 58.68 -60.64
CA SER A 288 11.58 57.74 -61.73
C SER A 288 12.47 58.34 -62.83
N ARG A 289 13.11 57.46 -63.63
CA ARG A 289 13.85 57.67 -64.91
C ARG A 289 15.24 58.32 -64.82
N ASP A 290 16.24 57.96 -65.61
CA ASP A 290 16.49 57.11 -66.81
C ASP A 290 17.97 56.62 -66.64
N GLY A 291 18.55 55.60 -67.28
CA GLY A 291 18.29 54.89 -68.51
C GLY A 291 19.65 54.50 -69.12
N ARG A 292 19.79 53.21 -69.48
CA ARG A 292 20.83 52.56 -70.30
C ARG A 292 22.27 52.45 -69.77
#